data_AF-A0A536HHU6-F1
#
_entry.id   AF-A0A536HHU6-F1
#
_cell.length_a   1.000
_cell.length_b   1.000
_cell.length_c   1.000
_cell.angle_alpha   90.00
_cell.angle_beta   90.00
_cell.angle_gamma   90.00
#
_symmetry.space_group_name_H-M   'P 1'
#
loop_
_entity.id
_entity.type
_entity.pdbx_description
1 polymer ?
#
loop_
_entity_poly.entity_id
_entity_poly.type
_entity_poly.pdbx_seq_one_letter_code
_entity_poly.pdbx_strand_id
1 'polypeptide(L)'
;MFTSRVRTLNTLPLYAGPRRLWPVRSRAGGRRPARAPSAVCANRARGDAVIRKKIGLLVSLVVLVTGLAACGSSKKSSTTSGASPSTSAAGGSVSGAGSTFAAPVYQQWASSLPGLTVNYQAVGSGAGITALESKTVDFGASDPPLKPADEQASARNGSPAVQIPMFLGAITVSYNLPGVQSGLKLDGKTIADIYLGKVKSWNDAEIKALNPGVSLPSTPITVIHRSDSSGTTAGFTGFLAAVDPEFKSKVGEGKDVPWPTGTGAKGNAGVAAAVQQTTGAVGYVEQAYALQHSFTYASVKNKAGNFVAPSLASTSAAAQGVTVPANLGIKITNPPGGGSYPITSQTFIVVNKDLCKAGIPGGAAAAKGVAKFIEYGLSEGQSVLAQADYASLPASILAKSKAAASSLRCNSAPVH
;
A
#
# COMPACT_ATOMS: atom_id res chain seq x y z
N MET A 1 20.58 50.99 43.80
CA MET A 1 20.42 51.22 45.26
C MET A 1 18.95 51.40 45.57
N PHE A 2 18.47 50.89 46.73
CA PHE A 2 17.13 51.06 47.33
C PHE A 2 15.90 50.87 46.41
N THR A 3 15.27 49.69 46.32
CA THR A 3 14.32 49.05 47.28
C THR A 3 13.02 49.81 47.54
N SER A 4 11.88 49.20 47.18
CA SER A 4 10.75 49.04 48.11
C SER A 4 9.94 47.79 47.75
N ARG A 5 9.30 47.17 48.75
CA ARG A 5 8.48 45.95 48.61
C ARG A 5 7.00 46.32 48.61
N VAL A 6 6.18 45.61 47.84
CA VAL A 6 4.73 45.52 48.07
C VAL A 6 4.33 44.04 48.14
N ARG A 7 3.58 43.67 49.18
CA ARG A 7 3.04 42.32 49.37
C ARG A 7 1.82 42.11 48.48
N THR A 8 1.75 40.97 47.80
CA THR A 8 0.49 40.42 47.28
C THR A 8 -0.20 39.57 48.34
N LEU A 9 -1.53 39.70 48.44
CA LEU A 9 -2.44 38.87 49.23
C LEU A 9 -3.80 38.82 48.51
N ASN A 10 -4.57 37.76 48.77
CA ASN A 10 -5.88 37.42 48.17
C ASN A 10 -5.83 37.04 46.67
N THR A 11 -6.67 36.14 46.13
CA THR A 11 -7.89 35.45 46.64
C THR A 11 -7.94 33.96 46.24
N LEU A 12 -8.60 33.14 47.07
CA LEU A 12 -9.39 31.89 46.84
C LEU A 12 -9.50 31.16 48.22
N PRO A 13 -10.48 30.27 48.50
CA PRO A 13 -11.41 29.57 47.60
C PRO A 13 -12.87 29.38 48.14
N LEU A 14 -13.60 28.43 47.52
CA LEU A 14 -14.73 27.63 48.05
C LEU A 14 -16.13 28.27 48.19
N TYR A 15 -17.07 27.70 47.42
CA TYR A 15 -18.48 27.53 47.80
C TYR A 15 -18.78 26.02 47.82
N ALA A 16 -19.32 25.50 48.93
CA ALA A 16 -19.65 24.09 49.09
C ALA A 16 -21.12 23.92 49.50
N GLY A 17 -21.81 22.96 48.89
CA GLY A 17 -23.19 22.60 49.23
C GLY A 17 -23.32 21.07 49.33
N PRO A 18 -23.84 20.50 50.44
CA PRO A 18 -23.83 19.05 50.65
C PRO A 18 -25.04 18.36 50.03
N ARG A 19 -24.83 17.19 49.41
CA ARG A 19 -25.89 16.21 49.08
C ARG A 19 -25.88 15.05 50.07
N ARG A 20 -27.07 14.59 50.44
CA ARG A 20 -27.31 13.61 51.53
C ARG A 20 -27.10 12.16 51.08
N LEU A 21 -26.67 11.33 52.02
CA LEU A 21 -26.57 9.87 51.95
C LEU A 21 -27.92 9.20 52.31
N TRP A 22 -28.27 8.09 51.64
CA TRP A 22 -29.29 7.12 52.09
C TRP A 22 -28.94 5.72 51.53
N PRO A 23 -28.78 4.67 52.37
CA PRO A 23 -28.62 3.28 51.92
C PRO A 23 -29.68 2.33 52.50
N VAL A 24 -30.27 1.44 51.69
CA VAL A 24 -31.09 0.30 52.18
C VAL A 24 -30.89 -0.95 51.30
N ARG A 25 -30.81 -2.14 51.90
CA ARG A 25 -30.63 -3.45 51.22
C ARG A 25 -31.22 -4.63 52.02
N SER A 26 -32.23 -5.32 51.45
CA SER A 26 -32.70 -6.69 51.81
C SER A 26 -33.69 -7.15 50.71
N ARG A 27 -33.67 -8.37 50.13
CA ARG A 27 -33.98 -9.73 50.63
C ARG A 27 -35.44 -9.87 51.16
N ALA A 28 -36.25 -10.89 50.80
CA ALA A 28 -36.09 -12.07 49.93
C ALA A 28 -37.44 -12.78 49.58
N GLY A 29 -37.43 -13.76 48.67
CA GLY A 29 -38.50 -14.77 48.42
C GLY A 29 -39.55 -14.41 47.35
N GLY A 30 -40.11 -15.33 46.54
CA GLY A 30 -39.84 -16.76 46.34
C GLY A 30 -40.85 -17.42 45.37
N ARG A 31 -40.63 -18.72 45.03
CA ARG A 31 -41.50 -19.67 44.28
C ARG A 31 -41.47 -19.69 42.73
N ARG A 32 -41.14 -20.89 42.22
CA ARG A 32 -41.50 -21.56 40.94
C ARG A 32 -42.10 -22.94 41.35
N PRO A 33 -42.58 -23.84 40.46
CA PRO A 33 -43.00 -23.72 39.06
C PRO A 33 -44.45 -24.25 38.81
N ALA A 34 -44.91 -24.24 37.55
CA ALA A 34 -46.01 -25.09 37.08
C ALA A 34 -45.66 -25.72 35.70
N ARG A 35 -46.35 -26.80 35.34
CA ARG A 35 -45.92 -27.82 34.34
C ARG A 35 -46.62 -27.68 32.97
N ALA A 36 -46.05 -28.37 31.98
CA ALA A 36 -46.55 -28.53 30.61
C ALA A 36 -47.92 -29.28 30.51
N PRO A 37 -48.45 -29.47 29.28
CA PRO A 37 -48.14 -30.76 28.62
C PRO A 37 -47.70 -30.68 27.15
N SER A 38 -47.23 -31.82 26.64
CA SER A 38 -46.88 -32.10 25.24
C SER A 38 -47.49 -33.46 24.83
N ALA A 39 -47.37 -33.83 23.54
CA ALA A 39 -47.97 -34.98 22.82
C ALA A 39 -49.24 -34.57 22.02
N VAL A 40 -49.54 -35.10 20.82
CA VAL A 40 -49.33 -36.48 20.34
C VAL A 40 -48.71 -36.59 18.93
N CYS A 41 -47.80 -37.57 18.87
CA CYS A 41 -47.15 -38.33 17.80
C CYS A 41 -47.84 -38.56 16.43
N ALA A 42 -47.02 -38.64 15.37
CA ALA A 42 -46.83 -39.89 14.60
C ALA A 42 -45.56 -39.88 13.69
N ASN A 43 -44.87 -41.04 13.63
CA ASN A 43 -43.90 -41.55 12.65
C ASN A 43 -43.85 -40.86 11.25
N ARG A 44 -42.74 -40.78 10.51
CA ARG A 44 -41.45 -41.52 10.45
C ARG A 44 -40.43 -40.67 9.61
N ALA A 45 -39.14 -40.98 9.41
CA ALA A 45 -38.32 -42.14 9.80
C ALA A 45 -36.89 -41.75 10.25
N ARG A 46 -35.87 -41.93 9.38
CA ARG A 46 -34.40 -41.83 9.59
C ARG A 46 -33.67 -41.65 8.25
N GLY A 47 -32.51 -40.99 8.24
CA GLY A 47 -31.70 -40.82 7.02
C GLY A 47 -30.30 -40.21 7.17
N ASP A 48 -29.63 -40.35 8.32
CA ASP A 48 -28.21 -39.95 8.44
C ASP A 48 -27.31 -40.96 7.69
N ALA A 49 -26.44 -40.48 6.80
CA ALA A 49 -25.47 -41.30 6.08
C ALA A 49 -24.07 -40.67 6.09
N VAL A 50 -23.35 -40.89 7.19
CA VAL A 50 -21.89 -40.69 7.27
C VAL A 50 -21.20 -41.76 6.42
N ILE A 51 -20.48 -41.38 5.36
CA ILE A 51 -19.67 -42.32 4.58
C ILE A 51 -18.18 -42.16 4.95
N ARG A 52 -17.60 -43.22 5.51
CA ARG A 52 -16.15 -43.35 5.77
C ARG A 52 -15.57 -44.54 4.98
N LYS A 53 -14.42 -44.28 4.32
CA LYS A 53 -13.34 -45.21 3.92
C LYS A 53 -13.68 -46.48 3.10
N LYS A 54 -13.13 -46.54 1.88
CA LYS A 54 -12.12 -47.53 1.40
C LYS A 54 -11.17 -46.76 0.46
N ILE A 55 -9.88 -46.56 0.78
CA ILE A 55 -8.74 -47.47 0.55
C ILE A 55 -8.75 -48.08 -0.86
N GLY A 56 -7.81 -47.60 -1.69
CA GLY A 56 -7.49 -48.10 -3.02
C GLY A 56 -6.14 -47.54 -3.45
N LEU A 57 -5.06 -48.22 -3.07
CA LEU A 57 -3.68 -47.83 -3.38
C LEU A 57 -3.31 -48.39 -4.76
N LEU A 58 -3.01 -47.52 -5.73
CA LEU A 58 -2.43 -47.92 -7.02
C LEU A 58 -1.06 -47.26 -7.19
N VAL A 59 -0.03 -48.01 -6.83
CA VAL A 59 1.36 -47.70 -7.15
C VAL A 59 1.69 -48.39 -8.48
N SER A 60 1.74 -47.63 -9.56
CA SER A 60 2.24 -48.12 -10.85
C SER A 60 3.74 -47.88 -10.93
N LEU A 61 4.51 -48.86 -10.45
CA LEU A 61 5.95 -48.94 -10.63
C LEU A 61 6.25 -49.47 -12.05
N VAL A 62 7.01 -48.71 -12.85
CA VAL A 62 7.60 -49.22 -14.10
C VAL A 62 9.12 -49.08 -13.99
N VAL A 63 9.81 -50.23 -13.93
CA VAL A 63 11.26 -50.36 -13.91
C VAL A 63 11.64 -51.44 -14.90
N LEU A 64 12.39 -51.09 -15.94
CA LEU A 64 13.20 -51.94 -16.86
C LEU A 64 13.75 -50.99 -17.97
N VAL A 65 14.95 -51.06 -18.56
CA VAL A 65 16.09 -52.00 -18.51
C VAL A 65 17.41 -51.20 -18.46
N THR A 66 18.47 -51.78 -17.93
CA THR A 66 19.85 -51.25 -17.90
C THR A 66 20.69 -51.54 -19.15
N GLY A 67 21.58 -50.60 -19.52
CA GLY A 67 22.94 -50.92 -19.92
C GLY A 67 23.37 -50.65 -21.38
N LEU A 68 24.46 -49.90 -21.54
CA LEU A 68 25.76 -50.49 -21.91
C LEU A 68 26.91 -49.52 -21.60
N ALA A 69 28.02 -50.03 -21.09
CA ALA A 69 29.26 -49.27 -20.93
C ALA A 69 30.16 -49.45 -22.16
N ALA A 70 30.87 -48.41 -22.57
CA ALA A 70 31.94 -48.48 -23.55
C ALA A 70 33.17 -47.73 -23.01
N CYS A 71 34.28 -48.45 -22.82
CA CYS A 71 35.56 -47.91 -22.40
C CYS A 71 36.54 -47.78 -23.59
N GLY A 72 37.39 -46.77 -23.52
CA GLY A 72 38.67 -46.70 -24.26
C GLY A 72 38.77 -45.55 -25.27
N SER A 73 39.93 -44.92 -25.50
CA SER A 73 41.20 -44.99 -24.76
C SER A 73 42.05 -43.73 -24.99
N SER A 74 42.67 -43.23 -23.92
CA SER A 74 43.92 -42.47 -23.86
C SER A 74 44.38 -41.57 -25.04
N LYS A 75 44.40 -40.26 -24.81
CA LYS A 75 45.59 -39.43 -25.11
C LYS A 75 45.94 -38.52 -23.93
N LYS A 76 47.18 -38.63 -23.44
CA LYS A 76 47.80 -37.70 -22.49
C LYS A 76 48.15 -36.41 -23.24
N SER A 77 47.65 -35.26 -22.76
CA SER A 77 48.24 -33.96 -23.04
C SER A 77 48.30 -33.18 -21.75
N SER A 78 49.52 -32.94 -21.27
CA SER A 78 49.78 -32.10 -20.09
C SER A 78 49.59 -30.64 -20.46
N THR A 79 48.39 -30.12 -20.23
CA THR A 79 48.10 -28.69 -20.37
C THR A 79 48.01 -28.08 -18.98
N THR A 80 48.88 -27.12 -18.69
CA THR A 80 49.00 -26.46 -17.39
C THR A 80 47.69 -25.75 -17.04
N SER A 81 47.01 -26.19 -15.98
CA SER A 81 45.81 -25.52 -15.46
C SER A 81 46.17 -24.18 -14.81
N GLY A 82 46.37 -23.16 -15.64
CA GLY A 82 46.34 -21.77 -15.19
C GLY A 82 44.95 -21.48 -14.63
N ALA A 83 44.85 -21.37 -13.31
CA ALA A 83 43.63 -20.96 -12.65
C ALA A 83 43.37 -19.48 -12.95
N SER A 84 42.72 -19.21 -14.08
CA SER A 84 42.03 -17.93 -14.26
C SER A 84 41.11 -17.74 -13.05
N PRO A 85 41.15 -16.59 -12.36
CA PRO A 85 40.18 -16.32 -11.32
C PRO A 85 38.81 -16.28 -11.99
N SER A 86 37.99 -17.31 -11.74
CA SER A 86 36.57 -17.22 -11.97
C SER A 86 36.08 -16.08 -11.10
N THR A 87 35.86 -14.91 -11.70
CA THR A 87 35.06 -13.86 -11.12
C THR A 87 33.66 -14.42 -10.96
N SER A 88 33.45 -15.06 -9.81
CA SER A 88 32.13 -15.45 -9.32
C SER A 88 31.36 -14.15 -9.09
N ALA A 89 30.79 -13.63 -10.18
CA ALA A 89 29.65 -12.74 -10.17
C ALA A 89 28.44 -13.57 -9.68
N ALA A 90 28.55 -14.03 -8.43
CA ALA A 90 27.46 -14.57 -7.63
C ALA A 90 26.53 -13.40 -7.34
N GLY A 91 25.74 -13.05 -8.36
CA GLY A 91 24.79 -11.96 -8.28
C GLY A 91 23.83 -12.27 -7.16
N GLY A 92 23.83 -11.42 -6.14
CA GLY A 92 23.01 -11.63 -4.96
C GLY A 92 21.54 -11.77 -5.35
N SER A 93 20.82 -12.64 -4.66
CA SER A 93 19.36 -12.61 -4.68
C SER A 93 18.88 -11.69 -3.56
N VAL A 94 17.95 -10.81 -3.87
CA VAL A 94 17.22 -10.01 -2.88
C VAL A 94 15.73 -10.22 -3.03
N SER A 95 15.03 -10.18 -1.92
CA SER A 95 13.59 -10.33 -1.82
C SER A 95 12.96 -9.02 -1.30
N GLY A 96 11.89 -8.58 -1.94
CA GLY A 96 11.16 -7.40 -1.51
C GLY A 96 9.66 -7.65 -1.57
N ALA A 97 8.90 -6.99 -0.70
CA ALA A 97 7.44 -7.07 -0.71
C ALA A 97 6.78 -5.75 -0.38
N GLY A 98 5.62 -5.51 -0.98
CA GLY A 98 4.72 -4.45 -0.53
C GLY A 98 3.91 -3.81 -1.63
N SER A 99 4.04 -2.48 -1.74
CA SER A 99 3.32 -1.62 -2.67
C SER A 99 3.04 -2.25 -4.05
N THR A 100 1.76 -2.36 -4.38
CA THR A 100 1.28 -2.65 -5.75
C THR A 100 1.21 -1.38 -6.60
N PHE A 101 1.47 -0.20 -6.05
CA PHE A 101 1.64 1.06 -6.79
C PHE A 101 3.06 1.13 -7.37
N ALA A 102 4.07 0.65 -6.64
CA ALA A 102 5.46 0.69 -7.07
C ALA A 102 5.90 -0.51 -7.94
N ALA A 103 5.04 -1.51 -8.09
CA ALA A 103 5.40 -2.80 -8.68
C ALA A 103 5.91 -2.72 -10.14
N PRO A 104 5.31 -1.94 -11.06
CA PRO A 104 5.79 -1.86 -12.45
C PRO A 104 7.23 -1.34 -12.53
N VAL A 105 7.57 -0.29 -11.78
CA VAL A 105 8.92 0.28 -11.72
C VAL A 105 9.92 -0.71 -11.13
N TYR A 106 9.61 -1.34 -9.99
CA TYR A 106 10.55 -2.26 -9.36
C TYR A 106 10.80 -3.51 -10.22
N GLN A 107 9.82 -3.95 -11.01
CA GLN A 107 9.99 -5.03 -12.00
C GLN A 107 10.86 -4.59 -13.20
N GLN A 108 10.67 -3.37 -13.70
CA GLN A 108 11.52 -2.78 -14.75
C GLN A 108 12.97 -2.61 -14.29
N TRP A 109 13.18 -2.08 -13.08
CA TRP A 109 14.50 -1.89 -12.47
C TRP A 109 15.19 -3.23 -12.15
N ALA A 110 14.44 -4.24 -11.69
CA ALA A 110 14.95 -5.59 -11.48
C ALA A 110 15.57 -6.19 -12.75
N SER A 111 14.93 -5.96 -13.90
CA SER A 111 15.41 -6.42 -15.22
C SER A 111 16.66 -5.67 -15.72
N SER A 112 16.99 -4.53 -15.10
CA SER A 112 18.06 -3.62 -15.52
C SER A 112 19.38 -3.81 -14.76
N LEU A 113 19.43 -4.74 -13.79
CA LEU A 113 20.57 -4.92 -12.89
C LEU A 113 21.28 -6.27 -13.12
N PRO A 114 22.23 -6.34 -14.09
CA PRO A 114 22.99 -7.56 -14.33
C PRO A 114 23.77 -7.97 -13.06
N GLY A 115 23.72 -9.25 -12.74
CA GLY A 115 24.31 -9.78 -11.51
C GLY A 115 23.61 -9.31 -10.23
N LEU A 116 22.30 -9.04 -10.26
CA LEU A 116 21.46 -8.94 -9.06
C LEU A 116 20.04 -9.44 -9.37
N THR A 117 19.60 -10.52 -8.73
CA THR A 117 18.23 -11.02 -8.89
C THR A 117 17.32 -10.34 -7.86
N VAL A 118 16.41 -9.48 -8.32
CA VAL A 118 15.45 -8.77 -7.45
C VAL A 118 14.07 -9.42 -7.55
N ASN A 119 13.63 -10.09 -6.49
CA ASN A 119 12.35 -10.78 -6.41
C ASN A 119 11.33 -9.90 -5.67
N TYR A 120 10.52 -9.14 -6.41
CA TYR A 120 9.53 -8.23 -5.81
C TYR A 120 8.11 -8.78 -5.79
N GLN A 121 7.49 -8.84 -4.60
CA GLN A 121 6.15 -9.34 -4.35
C GLN A 121 5.15 -8.20 -4.14
N ALA A 122 4.26 -8.01 -5.12
CA ALA A 122 3.24 -6.95 -5.11
C ALA A 122 2.02 -7.37 -4.24
N VAL A 123 2.13 -7.19 -2.92
CA VAL A 123 1.20 -7.72 -1.90
C VAL A 123 0.37 -6.67 -1.17
N GLY A 124 0.61 -5.38 -1.42
CA GLY A 124 0.03 -4.25 -0.68
C GLY A 124 0.97 -3.72 0.39
N SER A 125 0.96 -2.41 0.62
CA SER A 125 1.90 -1.72 1.51
C SER A 125 1.83 -2.20 2.97
N GLY A 126 0.66 -2.61 3.47
CA GLY A 126 0.55 -3.18 4.81
C GLY A 126 1.34 -4.49 4.93
N ALA A 127 1.07 -5.44 4.03
CA ALA A 127 1.74 -6.73 4.01
C ALA A 127 3.26 -6.62 3.77
N GLY A 128 3.72 -5.65 2.97
CA GLY A 128 5.15 -5.39 2.76
C GLY A 128 5.89 -4.94 4.01
N ILE A 129 5.28 -4.05 4.80
CA ILE A 129 5.86 -3.61 6.08
C ILE A 129 5.85 -4.76 7.10
N THR A 130 4.75 -5.50 7.21
CA THR A 130 4.68 -6.69 8.08
C THR A 130 5.72 -7.76 7.69
N ALA A 131 5.99 -7.94 6.39
CA ALA A 131 7.01 -8.87 5.91
C ALA A 131 8.44 -8.42 6.29
N LEU A 132 8.74 -7.13 6.18
CA LEU A 132 10.01 -6.55 6.65
C LEU A 132 10.18 -6.70 8.17
N GLU A 133 9.15 -6.32 8.94
CA GLU A 133 9.15 -6.44 10.40
C GLU A 133 9.38 -7.90 10.84
N SER A 134 8.71 -8.84 10.17
CA SER A 134 8.80 -10.29 10.42
C SER A 134 10.06 -10.95 9.83
N LYS A 135 10.94 -10.18 9.16
CA LYS A 135 12.16 -10.68 8.50
C LYS A 135 11.89 -11.81 7.50
N THR A 136 10.84 -11.68 6.70
CA THR A 136 10.53 -12.62 5.60
C THR A 136 10.97 -12.08 4.23
N VAL A 137 11.37 -10.82 4.16
CA VAL A 137 11.97 -10.16 2.99
C VAL A 137 13.14 -9.27 3.40
N ASP A 138 14.01 -8.94 2.43
CA ASP A 138 15.18 -8.08 2.62
C ASP A 138 14.84 -6.57 2.60
N PHE A 139 13.73 -6.20 1.94
CA PHE A 139 13.17 -4.84 2.00
C PHE A 139 11.63 -4.81 1.91
N GLY A 140 11.02 -3.83 2.59
CA GLY A 140 9.60 -3.51 2.46
C GLY A 140 9.35 -2.36 1.48
N ALA A 141 8.13 -2.23 0.98
CA ALA A 141 7.71 -1.09 0.16
C ALA A 141 6.33 -0.54 0.55
N SER A 142 6.22 0.77 0.75
CA SER A 142 4.99 1.45 1.19
C SER A 142 4.79 2.77 0.46
N ASP A 143 3.53 3.15 0.19
CA ASP A 143 3.19 4.43 -0.45
C ASP A 143 2.98 5.56 0.57
N PRO A 144 2.17 5.37 1.64
CA PRO A 144 2.18 6.27 2.78
C PRO A 144 3.48 6.09 3.57
N PRO A 145 3.93 7.15 4.27
CA PRO A 145 5.02 7.02 5.22
C PRO A 145 4.67 6.05 6.35
N LEU A 146 5.70 5.51 7.01
CA LEU A 146 5.53 4.64 8.17
C LEU A 146 4.72 5.34 9.27
N LYS A 147 3.80 4.60 9.88
CA LYS A 147 3.16 5.05 11.12
C LYS A 147 4.17 4.92 12.27
N PRO A 148 4.05 5.71 13.36
CA PRO A 148 4.91 5.56 14.54
C PRO A 148 4.93 4.14 15.13
N ALA A 149 3.84 3.38 14.99
CA ALA A 149 3.77 1.96 15.36
C ALA A 149 4.68 1.08 14.49
N ASP A 150 4.65 1.27 13.16
CA ASP A 150 5.46 0.56 12.17
C ASP A 150 6.97 0.90 12.36
N GLU A 151 7.30 2.17 12.66
CA GLU A 151 8.66 2.60 13.03
C GLU A 151 9.16 1.92 14.32
N GLN A 152 8.31 1.88 15.36
CA GLN A 152 8.61 1.21 16.64
C GLN A 152 8.72 -0.30 16.50
N ALA A 153 7.88 -0.94 15.69
CA ALA A 153 7.92 -2.38 15.44
C ALA A 153 9.23 -2.76 14.72
N SER A 154 9.56 -2.04 13.64
CA SER A 154 10.81 -2.23 12.90
C SER A 154 12.05 -2.04 13.77
N ALA A 155 12.04 -1.09 14.71
CA ALA A 155 13.16 -0.84 15.63
C ALA A 155 13.46 -2.03 16.58
N ARG A 156 12.48 -2.89 16.87
CA ARG A 156 12.66 -4.11 17.69
C ARG A 156 13.62 -5.11 17.06
N ASN A 157 13.86 -5.01 15.75
CA ASN A 157 14.83 -5.84 15.06
C ASN A 157 16.29 -5.50 15.42
N GLY A 158 16.54 -4.45 16.22
CA GLY A 158 17.87 -4.06 16.72
C GLY A 158 18.49 -2.85 16.01
N SER A 159 17.75 -2.30 15.03
CA SER A 159 18.11 -1.12 14.26
C SER A 159 16.83 -0.42 13.77
N PRO A 160 16.70 0.92 13.85
CA PRO A 160 15.49 1.63 13.42
C PRO A 160 15.23 1.46 11.92
N ALA A 161 13.97 1.63 11.50
CA ALA A 161 13.63 1.73 10.08
C ALA A 161 14.17 3.02 9.45
N VAL A 162 14.41 2.94 8.14
CA VAL A 162 14.61 4.07 7.23
C VAL A 162 13.63 3.88 6.09
N GLN A 163 12.78 4.88 5.87
CA GLN A 163 11.96 4.99 4.69
C GLN A 163 12.65 5.95 3.71
N ILE A 164 12.81 5.54 2.46
CA ILE A 164 13.54 6.28 1.43
C ILE A 164 12.55 6.54 0.28
N PRO A 165 12.13 7.81 0.04
CA PRO A 165 11.32 8.14 -1.13
C PRO A 165 12.04 7.70 -2.40
N MET A 166 11.32 7.03 -3.31
CA MET A 166 11.90 6.51 -4.56
C MET A 166 11.39 7.25 -5.79
N PHE A 167 10.07 7.46 -5.91
CA PHE A 167 9.44 8.16 -7.03
C PHE A 167 7.99 8.53 -6.70
N LEU A 168 7.33 9.17 -7.67
CA LEU A 168 5.98 9.71 -7.57
C LEU A 168 5.07 9.12 -8.66
N GLY A 169 3.76 9.12 -8.40
CA GLY A 169 2.75 8.72 -9.38
C GLY A 169 1.37 9.32 -9.03
N ALA A 170 0.45 9.26 -9.98
CA ALA A 170 -0.92 9.73 -9.78
C ALA A 170 -1.87 8.58 -9.45
N ILE A 171 -2.79 8.80 -8.51
CA ILE A 171 -3.91 7.89 -8.26
C ILE A 171 -5.10 8.42 -9.06
N THR A 172 -5.52 7.67 -10.07
CA THR A 172 -6.62 8.05 -10.96
C THR A 172 -7.97 7.85 -10.27
N VAL A 173 -9.00 8.55 -10.77
CA VAL A 173 -10.38 8.12 -10.62
C VAL A 173 -10.79 7.48 -11.95
N SER A 174 -10.45 6.19 -12.10
CA SER A 174 -10.76 5.42 -13.30
C SER A 174 -12.22 4.96 -13.26
N TYR A 175 -12.85 4.89 -14.42
CA TYR A 175 -14.24 4.47 -14.54
C TYR A 175 -14.46 3.64 -15.80
N ASN A 176 -15.63 3.00 -15.89
CA ASN A 176 -16.08 2.28 -17.07
C ASN A 176 -17.51 2.72 -17.38
N LEU A 177 -17.65 3.64 -18.33
CA LEU A 177 -18.93 4.26 -18.67
C LEU A 177 -19.12 4.36 -20.19
N PRO A 178 -19.79 3.39 -20.81
CA PRO A 178 -20.15 3.44 -22.22
C PRO A 178 -20.84 4.76 -22.58
N GLY A 179 -20.32 5.44 -23.61
CA GLY A 179 -20.78 6.76 -24.03
C GLY A 179 -19.97 7.94 -23.49
N VAL A 180 -19.13 7.77 -22.44
CA VAL A 180 -18.29 8.84 -21.86
C VAL A 180 -16.82 8.44 -21.90
N GLN A 181 -16.22 8.52 -23.10
CA GLN A 181 -14.86 8.00 -23.34
C GLN A 181 -13.71 8.92 -22.87
N SER A 182 -13.99 10.18 -22.55
CA SER A 182 -13.00 11.12 -22.00
C SER A 182 -13.69 12.37 -21.44
N GLY A 183 -12.91 13.31 -20.90
CA GLY A 183 -13.40 14.66 -20.56
C GLY A 183 -14.23 14.77 -19.28
N LEU A 184 -14.55 13.65 -18.62
CA LEU A 184 -15.27 13.65 -17.35
C LEU A 184 -14.49 14.43 -16.28
N LYS A 185 -15.18 15.33 -15.60
CA LYS A 185 -14.68 16.18 -14.53
C LYS A 185 -15.36 15.82 -13.22
N LEU A 186 -14.57 15.64 -12.16
CA LEU A 186 -15.07 15.39 -10.81
C LEU A 186 -14.34 16.29 -9.82
N ASP A 187 -14.99 16.67 -8.72
CA ASP A 187 -14.34 17.32 -7.60
C ASP A 187 -14.27 16.41 -6.37
N GLY A 188 -13.48 16.82 -5.38
CA GLY A 188 -13.23 16.01 -4.20
C GLY A 188 -14.48 15.63 -3.40
N LYS A 189 -15.47 16.53 -3.35
CA LYS A 189 -16.77 16.27 -2.70
C LYS A 189 -17.58 15.24 -3.49
N THR A 190 -17.73 15.41 -4.80
CA THR A 190 -18.50 14.47 -5.62
C THR A 190 -17.87 13.07 -5.59
N ILE A 191 -16.54 12.97 -5.57
CA ILE A 191 -15.83 11.68 -5.40
C ILE A 191 -16.09 11.11 -4.00
N ALA A 192 -16.01 11.93 -2.95
CA ALA A 192 -16.34 11.50 -1.59
C ALA A 192 -17.79 10.98 -1.48
N ASP A 193 -18.75 11.66 -2.09
CA ASP A 193 -20.17 11.29 -2.07
C ASP A 193 -20.51 10.04 -2.88
N ILE A 194 -19.75 9.77 -3.95
CA ILE A 194 -19.75 8.47 -4.64
C ILE A 194 -19.31 7.36 -3.66
N TYR A 195 -18.17 7.52 -2.99
CA TYR A 195 -17.62 6.52 -2.06
C TYR A 195 -18.37 6.42 -0.72
N LEU A 196 -19.16 7.43 -0.34
CA LEU A 196 -20.16 7.39 0.74
C LEU A 196 -21.48 6.72 0.32
N GLY A 197 -21.67 6.43 -0.98
CA GLY A 197 -22.90 5.86 -1.53
C GLY A 197 -24.08 6.84 -1.59
N LYS A 198 -23.82 8.15 -1.55
CA LYS A 198 -24.81 9.22 -1.68
C LYS A 198 -25.14 9.48 -3.16
N VAL A 199 -24.11 9.60 -4.00
CA VAL A 199 -24.24 9.69 -5.47
C VAL A 199 -24.26 8.27 -6.06
N LYS A 200 -25.38 7.90 -6.71
CA LYS A 200 -25.67 6.49 -7.07
C LYS A 200 -25.81 6.20 -8.57
N SER A 201 -25.87 7.21 -9.42
CA SER A 201 -25.93 7.07 -10.88
C SER A 201 -25.08 8.12 -11.57
N TRP A 202 -24.56 7.81 -12.76
CA TRP A 202 -23.66 8.71 -13.47
C TRP A 202 -24.31 10.01 -13.96
N ASN A 203 -25.64 10.05 -14.02
CA ASN A 203 -26.44 11.23 -14.33
C ASN A 203 -26.93 12.00 -13.09
N ASP A 204 -26.33 11.79 -11.92
CA ASP A 204 -26.62 12.56 -10.71
C ASP A 204 -26.44 14.07 -10.92
N ALA A 205 -27.17 14.88 -10.14
CA ALA A 205 -27.10 16.34 -10.21
C ALA A 205 -25.68 16.89 -9.90
N GLU A 206 -24.95 16.27 -8.96
CA GLU A 206 -23.58 16.70 -8.64
C GLU A 206 -22.63 16.47 -9.82
N ILE A 207 -22.68 15.28 -10.45
CA ILE A 207 -21.85 14.95 -11.61
C ILE A 207 -22.24 15.84 -12.82
N LYS A 208 -23.54 16.05 -13.06
CA LYS A 208 -24.04 16.93 -14.13
C LYS A 208 -23.56 18.36 -14.00
N ALA A 209 -23.56 18.93 -12.78
CA ALA A 209 -23.15 20.30 -12.54
C ALA A 209 -21.66 20.55 -12.91
N LEU A 210 -20.81 19.53 -12.78
CA LEU A 210 -19.39 19.59 -13.14
C LEU A 210 -19.12 19.34 -14.64
N ASN A 211 -20.12 18.82 -15.38
CA ASN A 211 -19.98 18.33 -16.75
C ASN A 211 -21.05 18.91 -17.71
N PRO A 212 -21.19 20.24 -17.83
CA PRO A 212 -22.14 20.84 -18.76
C PRO A 212 -21.83 20.43 -20.21
N GLY A 213 -22.86 20.00 -20.93
CA GLY A 213 -22.74 19.52 -22.32
C GLY A 213 -22.33 18.05 -22.48
N VAL A 214 -22.04 17.31 -21.40
CA VAL A 214 -21.75 15.87 -21.46
C VAL A 214 -23.05 15.06 -21.30
N SER A 215 -23.32 14.17 -22.24
CA SER A 215 -24.46 13.23 -22.19
C SER A 215 -24.23 12.12 -21.18
N LEU A 216 -24.46 12.41 -19.89
CA LEU A 216 -24.29 11.46 -18.79
C LEU A 216 -25.46 10.43 -18.75
N PRO A 217 -25.19 9.12 -18.87
CA PRO A 217 -26.23 8.09 -18.85
C PRO A 217 -26.74 7.82 -17.42
N SER A 218 -27.95 7.29 -17.30
CA SER A 218 -28.56 6.89 -16.02
C SER A 218 -28.00 5.59 -15.43
N THR A 219 -26.85 5.13 -15.91
CA THR A 219 -26.16 3.92 -15.43
C THR A 219 -25.90 4.04 -13.92
N PRO A 220 -26.26 3.04 -13.11
CA PRO A 220 -25.86 2.99 -11.71
C PRO A 220 -24.34 3.01 -11.53
N ILE A 221 -23.88 3.59 -10.43
CA ILE A 221 -22.46 3.62 -10.08
C ILE A 221 -22.12 2.38 -9.25
N THR A 222 -21.14 1.60 -9.70
CA THR A 222 -20.57 0.50 -8.93
C THR A 222 -19.22 0.92 -8.37
N VAL A 223 -19.15 1.21 -7.07
CA VAL A 223 -17.89 1.55 -6.41
C VAL A 223 -17.00 0.32 -6.31
N ILE A 224 -15.75 0.43 -6.77
CA ILE A 224 -14.68 -0.53 -6.55
C ILE A 224 -13.63 0.11 -5.64
N HIS A 225 -13.22 -0.62 -4.62
CA HIS A 225 -12.16 -0.24 -3.70
C HIS A 225 -11.17 -1.39 -3.49
N ARG A 226 -10.08 -1.14 -2.78
CA ARG A 226 -9.11 -2.20 -2.44
C ARG A 226 -9.64 -3.09 -1.33
N SER A 227 -9.38 -4.39 -1.41
CA SER A 227 -9.63 -5.37 -0.32
C SER A 227 -8.41 -5.68 0.54
N ASP A 228 -7.22 -5.26 0.10
CA ASP A 228 -5.94 -5.42 0.79
C ASP A 228 -5.40 -4.11 1.38
N SER A 229 -4.61 -4.22 2.46
CA SER A 229 -3.99 -3.09 3.15
C SER A 229 -3.02 -2.33 2.24
N SER A 230 -3.47 -1.16 1.79
CA SER A 230 -3.03 -0.55 0.52
C SER A 230 -2.57 0.89 0.69
N GLY A 231 -1.35 1.17 0.21
CA GLY A 231 -0.86 2.53 0.19
C GLY A 231 -1.59 3.45 -0.80
N THR A 232 -2.04 2.91 -1.93
CA THR A 232 -2.96 3.59 -2.86
C THR A 232 -4.26 4.01 -2.16
N THR A 233 -4.80 3.17 -1.27
CA THR A 233 -5.97 3.51 -0.45
C THR A 233 -5.64 4.65 0.53
N ALA A 234 -4.46 4.65 1.15
CA ALA A 234 -4.05 5.74 2.05
C ALA A 234 -3.88 7.08 1.32
N GLY A 235 -3.35 7.09 0.09
CA GLY A 235 -3.27 8.29 -0.74
C GLY A 235 -4.66 8.80 -1.17
N PHE A 236 -5.52 7.91 -1.66
CA PHE A 236 -6.88 8.25 -2.10
C PHE A 236 -7.76 8.74 -0.95
N THR A 237 -7.84 7.98 0.15
CA THR A 237 -8.62 8.36 1.33
C THR A 237 -8.05 9.60 2.02
N GLY A 238 -6.72 9.80 1.99
CA GLY A 238 -6.08 11.03 2.48
C GLY A 238 -6.47 12.27 1.68
N PHE A 239 -6.62 12.16 0.36
CA PHE A 239 -7.20 13.23 -0.46
C PHE A 239 -8.66 13.50 -0.07
N LEU A 240 -9.51 12.48 -0.03
CA LEU A 240 -10.94 12.64 0.30
C LEU A 240 -11.15 13.23 1.71
N ALA A 241 -10.43 12.73 2.72
CA ALA A 241 -10.47 13.24 4.08
C ALA A 241 -9.88 14.66 4.24
N ALA A 242 -9.11 15.15 3.25
CA ALA A 242 -8.59 16.52 3.23
C ALA A 242 -9.54 17.53 2.55
N VAL A 243 -10.52 17.05 1.78
CA VAL A 243 -11.46 17.90 1.01
C VAL A 243 -12.92 17.78 1.44
N ASP A 244 -13.31 16.66 2.05
CA ASP A 244 -14.68 16.42 2.52
C ASP A 244 -14.73 16.07 4.03
N PRO A 245 -15.34 16.93 4.87
CA PRO A 245 -15.47 16.67 6.31
C PRO A 245 -16.35 15.48 6.68
N GLU A 246 -17.37 15.14 5.88
CA GLU A 246 -18.26 14.01 6.16
C GLU A 246 -17.49 12.70 5.98
N PHE A 247 -16.78 12.54 4.86
CA PHE A 247 -15.88 11.42 4.58
C PHE A 247 -14.80 11.30 5.66
N LYS A 248 -14.15 12.42 6.04
CA LYS A 248 -13.16 12.42 7.13
C LYS A 248 -13.74 11.89 8.45
N SER A 249 -14.99 12.24 8.77
CA SER A 249 -15.64 11.83 10.02
C SER A 249 -16.15 10.39 10.02
N LYS A 250 -16.63 9.88 8.87
CA LYS A 250 -17.26 8.55 8.74
C LYS A 250 -16.29 7.45 8.33
N VAL A 251 -15.32 7.76 7.47
CA VAL A 251 -14.41 6.80 6.84
C VAL A 251 -12.95 7.06 7.27
N GLY A 252 -12.54 8.33 7.32
CA GLY A 252 -11.18 8.74 7.68
C GLY A 252 -10.15 8.48 6.58
N GLU A 253 -8.88 8.34 6.97
CA GLU A 253 -7.77 8.00 6.06
C GLU A 253 -6.94 6.81 6.58
N GLY A 254 -6.43 5.97 5.67
CA GLY A 254 -5.60 4.84 6.07
C GLY A 254 -5.29 3.83 4.95
N LYS A 255 -4.39 2.88 5.25
CA LYS A 255 -4.15 1.70 4.40
C LYS A 255 -5.40 0.82 4.29
N ASP A 256 -6.25 0.87 5.31
CA ASP A 256 -7.50 0.14 5.51
C ASP A 256 -8.51 1.12 6.12
N VAL A 257 -9.75 1.14 5.63
CA VAL A 257 -10.84 2.01 6.12
C VAL A 257 -12.19 1.28 6.02
N PRO A 258 -13.19 1.62 6.86
CA PRO A 258 -14.52 1.02 6.80
C PRO A 258 -15.33 1.62 5.63
N TRP A 259 -15.15 1.07 4.42
CA TRP A 259 -15.87 1.52 3.23
C TRP A 259 -17.40 1.38 3.39
N PRO A 260 -18.19 2.47 3.21
CA PRO A 260 -19.65 2.41 3.34
C PRO A 260 -20.34 1.62 2.23
N THR A 261 -19.71 1.50 1.06
CA THR A 261 -20.24 0.81 -0.12
C THR A 261 -19.12 0.35 -1.04
N GLY A 262 -19.49 -0.49 -2.02
CA GLY A 262 -18.62 -0.96 -3.08
C GLY A 262 -18.13 -2.41 -2.92
N THR A 263 -17.36 -2.84 -3.91
CA THR A 263 -16.76 -4.19 -3.96
C THR A 263 -15.24 -4.07 -3.79
N GLY A 264 -14.70 -4.88 -2.88
CA GLY A 264 -13.26 -4.95 -2.64
C GLY A 264 -12.54 -5.86 -3.64
N ALA A 265 -11.53 -5.33 -4.33
CA ALA A 265 -10.64 -6.08 -5.22
C ALA A 265 -9.16 -5.96 -4.79
N LYS A 266 -8.36 -7.00 -5.03
CA LYS A 266 -6.99 -7.11 -4.51
C LYS A 266 -5.96 -6.45 -5.43
N GLY A 267 -5.16 -5.54 -4.88
CA GLY A 267 -4.10 -4.84 -5.61
C GLY A 267 -4.62 -3.83 -6.64
N ASN A 268 -3.72 -3.04 -7.24
CA ASN A 268 -4.10 -2.17 -8.36
C ASN A 268 -4.60 -2.99 -9.56
N ALA A 269 -3.95 -4.11 -9.90
CA ALA A 269 -4.38 -5.00 -10.97
C ALA A 269 -5.80 -5.57 -10.78
N GLY A 270 -6.19 -5.94 -9.55
CA GLY A 270 -7.54 -6.44 -9.28
C GLY A 270 -8.61 -5.36 -9.36
N VAL A 271 -8.33 -4.14 -8.86
CA VAL A 271 -9.24 -2.99 -9.01
C VAL A 271 -9.37 -2.59 -10.49
N ALA A 272 -8.26 -2.56 -11.22
CA ALA A 272 -8.22 -2.32 -12.66
C ALA A 272 -9.13 -3.32 -13.41
N ALA A 273 -8.90 -4.63 -13.24
CA ALA A 273 -9.70 -5.66 -13.88
C ALA A 273 -11.20 -5.58 -13.50
N ALA A 274 -11.52 -5.31 -12.24
CA ALA A 274 -12.89 -5.16 -11.78
C ALA A 274 -13.61 -3.95 -12.41
N VAL A 275 -12.92 -2.80 -12.58
CA VAL A 275 -13.44 -1.65 -13.31
C VAL A 275 -13.64 -2.00 -14.80
N GLN A 276 -12.67 -2.67 -15.44
CA GLN A 276 -12.78 -3.09 -16.85
C GLN A 276 -14.01 -3.94 -17.14
N GLN A 277 -14.32 -4.87 -16.23
CA GLN A 277 -15.34 -5.90 -16.42
C GLN A 277 -16.74 -5.41 -16.01
N THR A 278 -16.85 -4.28 -15.31
CA THR A 278 -18.10 -3.83 -14.69
C THR A 278 -18.56 -2.50 -15.29
N THR A 279 -19.56 -2.55 -16.17
CA THR A 279 -20.24 -1.36 -16.70
C THR A 279 -20.80 -0.51 -15.55
N GLY A 280 -20.52 0.80 -15.58
CA GLY A 280 -20.90 1.74 -14.53
C GLY A 280 -19.92 1.80 -13.36
N ALA A 281 -18.82 1.05 -13.37
CA ALA A 281 -17.87 1.06 -12.26
C ALA A 281 -17.01 2.32 -12.17
N VAL A 282 -16.60 2.62 -10.94
CA VAL A 282 -15.59 3.64 -10.60
C VAL A 282 -14.62 3.04 -9.58
N GLY A 283 -13.32 3.25 -9.79
CA GLY A 283 -12.26 2.73 -8.94
C GLY A 283 -11.05 3.65 -8.92
N TYR A 284 -10.23 3.53 -7.87
CA TYR A 284 -8.96 4.22 -7.78
C TYR A 284 -7.80 3.25 -8.02
N VAL A 285 -6.94 3.59 -8.98
CA VAL A 285 -5.71 2.84 -9.30
C VAL A 285 -4.56 3.81 -9.51
N GLU A 286 -3.35 3.29 -9.48
CA GLU A 286 -2.19 4.06 -9.96
C GLU A 286 -2.26 4.22 -11.51
N GLN A 287 -1.83 5.36 -12.04
CA GLN A 287 -1.91 5.78 -13.44
C GLN A 287 -1.40 4.74 -14.44
N ALA A 288 -0.26 4.09 -14.21
CA ALA A 288 0.27 3.08 -15.14
C ALA A 288 -0.71 1.92 -15.35
N TYR A 289 -1.43 1.50 -14.29
CA TYR A 289 -2.49 0.49 -14.40
C TYR A 289 -3.72 0.99 -15.18
N ALA A 290 -4.03 2.28 -15.12
CA ALA A 290 -5.10 2.86 -15.94
C ALA A 290 -4.73 2.90 -17.43
N LEU A 291 -3.48 3.25 -17.74
CA LEU A 291 -2.97 3.35 -19.11
C LEU A 291 -2.78 1.97 -19.76
N GLN A 292 -2.20 1.00 -19.04
CA GLN A 292 -2.01 -0.38 -19.52
C GLN A 292 -3.33 -1.05 -19.95
N HIS A 293 -4.44 -0.75 -19.27
CA HIS A 293 -5.76 -1.28 -19.62
C HIS A 293 -6.61 -0.34 -20.50
N SER A 294 -6.03 0.78 -20.97
CA SER A 294 -6.72 1.80 -21.77
C SER A 294 -8.02 2.33 -21.14
N PHE A 295 -8.03 2.54 -19.82
CA PHE A 295 -9.20 3.05 -19.12
C PHE A 295 -9.45 4.55 -19.32
N THR A 296 -10.73 4.89 -19.24
CA THR A 296 -11.18 6.25 -19.02
C THR A 296 -10.97 6.64 -17.56
N TYR A 297 -10.49 7.86 -17.32
CA TYR A 297 -10.29 8.43 -15.98
C TYR A 297 -10.72 9.90 -15.95
N ALA A 298 -11.18 10.35 -14.78
CA ALA A 298 -11.65 11.72 -14.62
C ALA A 298 -10.49 12.71 -14.44
N SER A 299 -10.68 13.94 -14.92
CA SER A 299 -9.92 15.10 -14.45
C SER A 299 -10.46 15.53 -13.08
N VAL A 300 -9.59 15.70 -12.10
CA VAL A 300 -9.97 16.00 -10.71
C VAL A 300 -9.74 17.48 -10.41
N LYS A 301 -10.72 18.13 -9.80
CA LYS A 301 -10.61 19.53 -9.33
C LYS A 301 -9.56 19.63 -8.22
N ASN A 302 -8.50 20.39 -8.47
CA ASN A 302 -7.42 20.60 -7.51
C ASN A 302 -7.70 21.77 -6.56
N LYS A 303 -6.78 21.98 -5.61
CA LYS A 303 -6.87 23.05 -4.60
C LYS A 303 -6.94 24.47 -5.17
N ALA A 304 -6.46 24.69 -6.41
CA ALA A 304 -6.56 25.97 -7.11
C ALA A 304 -7.90 26.14 -7.88
N GLY A 305 -8.77 25.13 -7.87
CA GLY A 305 -10.07 25.13 -8.56
C GLY A 305 -10.03 24.61 -9.99
N ASN A 306 -8.85 24.25 -10.51
CA ASN A 306 -8.68 23.74 -11.87
C ASN A 306 -8.97 22.24 -11.94
N PHE A 307 -9.63 21.77 -13.00
CA PHE A 307 -9.72 20.34 -13.29
C PHE A 307 -8.44 19.89 -13.98
N VAL A 308 -7.69 19.00 -13.33
CA VAL A 308 -6.38 18.51 -13.80
C VAL A 308 -6.45 17.01 -14.04
N ALA A 309 -5.96 16.58 -15.21
CA ALA A 309 -5.81 15.16 -15.53
C ALA A 309 -4.54 14.57 -14.87
N PRO A 310 -4.53 13.27 -14.53
CA PRO A 310 -3.30 12.58 -14.15
C PRO A 310 -2.32 12.56 -15.33
N SER A 311 -1.07 12.94 -15.08
CA SER A 311 0.02 12.94 -16.05
C SER A 311 1.37 13.07 -15.33
N LEU A 312 2.48 12.79 -16.02
CA LEU A 312 3.83 13.05 -15.49
C LEU A 312 4.04 14.52 -15.09
N ALA A 313 3.56 15.46 -15.92
CA ALA A 313 3.70 16.89 -15.68
C ALA A 313 2.92 17.35 -14.44
N SER A 314 1.65 16.94 -14.33
CA SER A 314 0.79 17.31 -13.20
C SER A 314 1.17 16.61 -11.89
N THR A 315 1.78 15.41 -11.97
CA THR A 315 2.39 14.71 -10.83
C THR A 315 3.68 15.39 -10.38
N SER A 316 4.53 15.81 -11.31
CA SER A 316 5.77 16.55 -10.99
C SER A 316 5.49 17.95 -10.43
N ALA A 317 4.43 18.61 -10.89
CA ALA A 317 3.94 19.88 -10.34
C ALA A 317 3.44 19.72 -8.89
N ALA A 318 2.70 18.64 -8.62
CA ALA A 318 2.15 18.32 -7.30
C ALA A 318 3.20 18.09 -6.20
N ALA A 319 4.46 17.80 -6.55
CA ALA A 319 5.55 17.61 -5.60
C ALA A 319 6.47 18.84 -5.43
N GLN A 320 6.21 19.95 -6.13
CA GLN A 320 7.01 21.17 -5.96
C GLN A 320 6.76 21.79 -4.58
N GLY A 321 7.84 22.21 -3.92
CA GLY A 321 7.77 22.83 -2.59
C GLY A 321 7.41 21.88 -1.44
N VAL A 322 7.39 20.56 -1.65
CA VAL A 322 7.15 19.58 -0.57
C VAL A 322 8.26 19.67 0.50
N THR A 323 7.86 20.04 1.72
CA THR A 323 8.75 20.01 2.89
C THR A 323 9.07 18.57 3.25
N VAL A 324 10.36 18.22 3.27
CA VAL A 324 10.83 16.85 3.57
C VAL A 324 11.18 16.70 5.06
N PRO A 325 10.44 15.88 5.84
CA PRO A 325 10.70 15.64 7.26
C PRO A 325 12.05 14.98 7.55
N ALA A 326 12.46 14.95 8.82
CA ALA A 326 13.70 14.32 9.25
C ALA A 326 13.73 12.79 9.03
N ASN A 327 12.59 12.11 9.21
CA ASN A 327 12.43 10.67 8.90
C ASN A 327 12.12 10.42 7.40
N LEU A 328 12.26 11.44 6.54
CA LEU A 328 11.91 11.46 5.11
C LEU A 328 10.45 11.14 4.74
N GLY A 329 9.56 10.90 5.71
CA GLY A 329 8.17 10.51 5.50
C GLY A 329 7.28 11.61 4.91
N ILE A 330 7.52 11.99 3.66
CA ILE A 330 6.69 12.95 2.92
C ILE A 330 5.29 12.39 2.68
N LYS A 331 4.30 13.30 2.68
CA LYS A 331 2.92 13.00 2.31
C LYS A 331 2.43 14.10 1.38
N ILE A 332 2.19 13.76 0.12
CA ILE A 332 1.55 14.64 -0.86
C ILE A 332 0.03 14.43 -0.72
N THR A 333 -0.72 15.51 -0.45
CA THR A 333 -2.18 15.43 -0.26
C THR A 333 -2.81 16.76 -0.62
N ASN A 334 -3.62 16.78 -1.68
CA ASN A 334 -4.21 17.98 -2.27
C ASN A 334 -3.23 19.19 -2.34
N PRO A 335 -2.06 19.03 -2.99
CA PRO A 335 -1.03 20.05 -3.04
C PRO A 335 -1.52 21.34 -3.74
N PRO A 336 -0.95 22.50 -3.40
CA PRO A 336 -1.23 23.76 -4.08
C PRO A 336 -0.66 23.76 -5.51
N GLY A 337 -1.02 24.80 -6.29
CA GLY A 337 -0.50 25.03 -7.65
C GLY A 337 -1.54 24.71 -8.73
N GLY A 338 -1.59 25.57 -9.76
CA GLY A 338 -2.64 25.50 -10.79
C GLY A 338 -2.62 24.23 -11.64
N GLY A 339 -1.43 23.67 -11.91
CA GLY A 339 -1.24 22.44 -12.69
C GLY A 339 -1.06 21.16 -11.85
N SER A 340 -1.15 21.24 -10.52
CA SER A 340 -0.93 20.10 -9.63
C SER A 340 -2.10 19.12 -9.69
N TYR A 341 -1.82 17.83 -9.91
CA TYR A 341 -2.84 16.79 -9.77
C TYR A 341 -3.09 16.50 -8.27
N PRO A 342 -4.36 16.52 -7.79
CA PRO A 342 -4.61 16.58 -6.35
C PRO A 342 -4.45 15.25 -5.61
N ILE A 343 -4.50 14.12 -6.33
CA ILE A 343 -4.34 12.75 -5.80
C ILE A 343 -2.98 12.14 -6.20
N THR A 344 -1.93 12.96 -6.18
CA THR A 344 -0.54 12.49 -6.34
C THR A 344 -0.06 11.81 -5.06
N SER A 345 0.63 10.69 -5.22
CA SER A 345 1.29 9.96 -4.13
C SER A 345 2.78 9.75 -4.42
N GLN A 346 3.53 9.54 -3.34
CA GLN A 346 4.90 9.04 -3.35
C GLN A 346 4.92 7.52 -3.12
N THR A 347 6.08 6.89 -3.29
CA THR A 347 6.37 5.56 -2.73
C THR A 347 7.76 5.49 -2.12
N PHE A 348 7.93 4.57 -1.17
CA PHE A 348 9.12 4.37 -0.35
C PHE A 348 9.63 2.93 -0.46
N ILE A 349 10.95 2.75 -0.52
CA ILE A 349 11.59 1.53 -0.02
C ILE A 349 11.83 1.72 1.47
N VAL A 350 11.58 0.66 2.25
CA VAL A 350 11.80 0.63 3.69
C VAL A 350 12.76 -0.49 4.04
N VAL A 351 13.79 -0.15 4.82
CA VAL A 351 14.84 -1.05 5.30
C VAL A 351 15.20 -0.68 6.75
N ASN A 352 15.88 -1.56 7.49
CA ASN A 352 16.52 -1.15 8.73
C ASN A 352 17.82 -0.38 8.45
N LYS A 353 18.19 0.57 9.32
CA LYS A 353 19.37 1.45 9.15
C LYS A 353 20.68 0.68 9.05
N ASP A 354 20.77 -0.38 9.84
CA ASP A 354 21.82 -1.39 9.81
C ASP A 354 21.14 -2.73 9.51
N LEU A 355 21.26 -3.16 8.26
CA LEU A 355 20.51 -4.28 7.70
C LEU A 355 20.99 -5.59 8.31
N CYS A 356 22.30 -5.74 8.48
CA CYS A 356 22.92 -6.95 9.04
C CYS A 356 22.66 -7.07 10.55
N LYS A 357 22.76 -5.97 11.31
CA LYS A 357 22.39 -5.96 12.72
C LYS A 357 20.89 -6.23 12.92
N ALA A 358 20.05 -5.81 11.99
CA ALA A 358 18.62 -6.13 11.99
C ALA A 358 18.32 -7.60 11.70
N GLY A 359 19.29 -8.38 11.22
CA GLY A 359 19.10 -9.77 10.80
C GLY A 359 18.35 -9.89 9.47
N ILE A 360 18.72 -9.08 8.48
CA ILE A 360 18.28 -9.23 7.07
C ILE A 360 18.41 -10.70 6.62
N PRO A 361 17.36 -11.32 6.03
CA PRO A 361 17.33 -12.77 5.79
C PRO A 361 18.46 -13.28 4.88
N GLY A 362 18.75 -12.59 3.78
CA GLY A 362 19.87 -12.95 2.89
C GLY A 362 21.25 -12.46 3.36
N GLY A 363 21.37 -12.01 4.60
CA GLY A 363 22.63 -11.60 5.23
C GLY A 363 23.35 -10.45 4.52
N ALA A 364 24.68 -10.40 4.66
CA ALA A 364 25.49 -9.32 4.11
C ALA A 364 25.46 -9.23 2.57
N ALA A 365 25.22 -10.36 1.87
CA ALA A 365 25.07 -10.37 0.42
C ALA A 365 23.77 -9.67 -0.02
N ALA A 366 22.65 -9.97 0.64
CA ALA A 366 21.39 -9.26 0.38
C ALA A 366 21.44 -7.80 0.83
N ALA A 367 22.12 -7.47 1.93
CA ALA A 367 22.31 -6.08 2.36
C ALA A 367 22.97 -5.23 1.25
N LYS A 368 24.05 -5.74 0.63
CA LYS A 368 24.70 -5.12 -0.53
C LYS A 368 23.80 -5.06 -1.76
N GLY A 369 23.02 -6.11 -2.01
CA GLY A 369 22.07 -6.14 -3.12
C GLY A 369 20.94 -5.10 -2.99
N VAL A 370 20.37 -4.97 -1.79
CA VAL A 370 19.34 -3.96 -1.47
C VAL A 370 19.91 -2.56 -1.59
N ALA A 371 21.13 -2.35 -1.09
CA ALA A 371 21.85 -1.09 -1.24
C ALA A 371 22.05 -0.70 -2.72
N LYS A 372 22.53 -1.63 -3.56
CA LYS A 372 22.68 -1.45 -5.02
C LYS A 372 21.35 -1.17 -5.73
N PHE A 373 20.27 -1.86 -5.34
CA PHE A 373 18.93 -1.64 -5.91
C PHE A 373 18.39 -0.24 -5.60
N ILE A 374 18.55 0.21 -4.35
CA ILE A 374 18.17 1.58 -3.94
C ILE A 374 19.04 2.62 -4.65
N GLU A 375 20.35 2.40 -4.75
CA GLU A 375 21.27 3.32 -5.43
C GLU A 375 20.92 3.47 -6.91
N TYR A 376 20.69 2.36 -7.62
CA TYR A 376 20.22 2.37 -9.01
C TYR A 376 18.90 3.14 -9.13
N GLY A 377 17.92 2.85 -8.28
CA GLY A 377 16.62 3.52 -8.27
C GLY A 377 16.69 5.04 -8.05
N LEU A 378 17.68 5.51 -7.27
CA LEU A 378 17.94 6.94 -7.02
C LEU A 378 18.91 7.57 -8.04
N SER A 379 19.47 6.80 -8.98
CA SER A 379 20.40 7.29 -10.00
C SER A 379 19.82 7.06 -11.40
N GLU A 380 20.33 6.07 -12.14
CA GLU A 380 19.90 5.71 -13.49
C GLU A 380 18.39 5.40 -13.55
N GLY A 381 17.87 4.73 -12.52
CA GLY A 381 16.45 4.39 -12.37
C GLY A 381 15.51 5.60 -12.43
N GLN A 382 15.94 6.79 -11.98
CA GLN A 382 15.12 8.01 -12.08
C GLN A 382 14.87 8.46 -13.52
N SER A 383 15.78 8.12 -14.45
CA SER A 383 15.71 8.55 -15.85
C SER A 383 14.75 7.70 -16.69
N VAL A 384 14.50 6.46 -16.27
CA VAL A 384 13.62 5.51 -16.99
C VAL A 384 12.19 5.45 -16.46
N LEU A 385 11.87 6.12 -15.34
CA LEU A 385 10.54 6.16 -14.72
C LEU A 385 9.41 6.54 -15.70
N ALA A 386 9.69 7.46 -16.63
CA ALA A 386 8.72 7.91 -17.62
C ALA A 386 8.29 6.79 -18.60
N GLN A 387 9.10 5.74 -18.79
CA GLN A 387 8.75 4.58 -19.60
C GLN A 387 7.67 3.69 -18.94
N ALA A 388 7.44 3.88 -17.65
CA ALA A 388 6.42 3.20 -16.87
C ALA A 388 5.33 4.17 -16.35
N ASP A 389 5.28 5.40 -16.87
CA ASP A 389 4.33 6.47 -16.48
C ASP A 389 4.48 7.04 -15.05
N TYR A 390 5.65 6.91 -14.43
CA TYR A 390 5.98 7.51 -13.11
C TYR A 390 6.83 8.77 -13.22
N ALA A 391 6.66 9.68 -12.26
CA ALA A 391 7.42 10.93 -12.19
C ALA A 391 8.62 10.81 -11.23
N SER A 392 9.77 11.33 -11.68
CA SER A 392 11.01 11.40 -10.91
C SER A 392 10.88 12.32 -9.68
N LEU A 393 11.71 12.08 -8.67
CA LEU A 393 11.74 12.92 -7.47
C LEU A 393 12.27 14.32 -7.79
N PRO A 394 11.65 15.39 -7.26
CA PRO A 394 12.27 16.73 -7.19
C PRO A 394 13.65 16.66 -6.54
N ALA A 395 14.60 17.47 -7.04
CA ALA A 395 16.00 17.42 -6.64
C ALA A 395 16.23 17.51 -5.11
N SER A 396 15.40 18.27 -4.40
CA SER A 396 15.43 18.41 -2.94
C SER A 396 15.06 17.13 -2.18
N ILE A 397 14.13 16.33 -2.72
CA ILE A 397 13.76 15.01 -2.17
C ILE A 397 14.80 13.98 -2.59
N LEU A 398 15.24 14.01 -3.85
CA LEU A 398 16.23 13.07 -4.38
C LEU A 398 17.57 13.14 -3.62
N ALA A 399 18.07 14.35 -3.35
CA ALA A 399 19.31 14.54 -2.59
C ALA A 399 19.22 13.97 -1.16
N LYS A 400 18.08 14.17 -0.48
CA LYS A 400 17.84 13.60 0.86
C LYS A 400 17.69 12.08 0.83
N SER A 401 17.06 11.54 -0.20
CA SER A 401 16.91 10.09 -0.41
C SER A 401 18.27 9.43 -0.63
N LYS A 402 19.13 10.03 -1.46
CA LYS A 402 20.53 9.59 -1.65
C LYS A 402 21.31 9.61 -0.34
N ALA A 403 21.24 10.70 0.43
CA ALA A 403 21.91 10.79 1.73
C ALA A 403 21.47 9.71 2.73
N ALA A 404 20.19 9.32 2.73
CA ALA A 404 19.69 8.20 3.54
C ALA A 404 20.21 6.84 3.05
N ALA A 405 20.24 6.62 1.73
CA ALA A 405 20.78 5.40 1.11
C ALA A 405 22.29 5.22 1.36
N SER A 406 23.10 6.27 1.18
CA SER A 406 24.55 6.23 1.43
C SER A 406 24.92 6.04 2.90
N SER A 407 23.99 6.26 3.82
CA SER A 407 24.21 6.09 5.27
C SER A 407 23.64 4.78 5.83
N LEU A 408 23.17 3.87 4.97
CA LEU A 408 22.83 2.48 5.35
C LEU A 408 24.09 1.69 5.75
N ARG A 409 23.91 0.70 6.63
CA ARG A 409 25.01 -0.04 7.28
C ARG A 409 24.81 -1.56 7.24
N CYS A 410 25.91 -2.29 7.40
CA CYS A 410 25.94 -3.71 7.71
C CYS A 410 26.91 -3.93 8.87
N ASN A 411 26.41 -4.26 10.06
CA ASN A 411 27.19 -4.42 11.29
C ASN A 411 28.09 -3.20 11.57
N SER A 412 27.47 -2.02 11.59
CA SER A 412 28.08 -0.69 11.72
C SER A 412 29.05 -0.23 10.62
N ALA A 413 29.53 -1.12 9.73
CA ALA A 413 30.26 -0.72 8.53
C ALA A 413 29.31 -0.10 7.47
N PRO A 414 29.80 0.77 6.55
CA PRO A 414 29.06 1.10 5.32
C PRO A 414 28.59 -0.17 4.60
N VAL A 415 27.40 -0.13 4.01
CA VAL A 415 26.89 -1.27 3.20
C VAL A 415 27.40 -1.24 1.76
N HIS A 416 27.78 -0.07 1.27
CA HIS A 416 28.38 0.19 -0.05
C HIS A 416 29.90 0.02 0.01
#